data_AF-A0A8C9Q718-F1
#
_entry.id   AF-A0A8C9Q718-F1
#
_cell.length_a   1.000
_cell.length_b   1.000
_cell.length_c   1.000
_cell.angle_alpha   90.00
_cell.angle_beta   90.00
_cell.angle_gamma   90.00
#
_symmetry.space_group_name_H-M   'P 1'
#
loop_
_entity.id
_entity.type
_entity.pdbx_description
1 polymer ?
#
loop_
_entity_poly.entity_id
_entity_poly.type
_entity_poly.pdbx_seq_one_letter_code
_entity_poly.pdbx_strand_id
1 'polypeptide(L)'
;YLNPQEPEAGLGLWLSGRALRFYLHDSKEKDDNSLEFKLKEMQKFFGLPITGRLNSHIIEIMQKPRCGVPDVAEYSLFPKRQKWTSRIVTYRILSYTSDLTPAVVDQIVAKAFSMWSRHIPLRFKRVRIGTADIMIGFARGAHGDFLPFDGPGNTLAHAFAPGPGLGGDAHFDKDELWTDGSGLGVNFLYTATHELGHSLGLGHSSDPRAVMYPTYRTEDSQSFRLAQDDIEGIQKLYGNIYGFK
;
A
#
# COMPACT_ATOMS: atom_id res chain seq x y z
N TYR A 1 -25.60 4.99 27.03
CA TYR A 1 -25.23 4.00 28.04
C TYR A 1 -25.07 2.65 27.34
N LEU A 2 -23.85 2.31 26.93
CA LEU A 2 -23.54 1.01 26.34
C LEU A 2 -23.12 0.05 27.46
N ASN A 3 -23.68 -1.15 27.42
CA ASN A 3 -23.52 -2.22 28.40
C ASN A 3 -22.11 -2.85 28.28
N PRO A 4 -21.33 -3.05 29.37
CA PRO A 4 -19.89 -3.37 29.27
C PRO A 4 -19.53 -4.86 29.10
N GLN A 5 -20.45 -5.76 28.73
CA GLN A 5 -20.21 -7.21 28.78
C GLN A 5 -20.18 -7.98 27.44
N GLU A 6 -20.06 -7.32 26.28
CA GLU A 6 -19.80 -8.03 25.01
C GLU A 6 -18.67 -7.42 24.15
N PRO A 7 -17.40 -7.37 24.59
CA PRO A 7 -16.30 -6.97 23.70
C PRO A 7 -15.95 -8.07 22.68
N GLU A 8 -16.02 -9.36 23.06
CA GLU A 8 -15.37 -10.43 22.29
C GLU A 8 -16.10 -10.85 21.01
N ALA A 9 -17.44 -10.85 21.01
CA ALA A 9 -18.22 -11.20 19.81
C ALA A 9 -18.09 -10.14 18.70
N GLY A 10 -18.03 -8.85 19.07
CA GLY A 10 -17.82 -7.74 18.14
C GLY A 10 -16.39 -7.69 17.58
N LEU A 11 -15.38 -7.98 18.44
CA LEU A 11 -13.98 -8.10 18.02
C LEU A 11 -13.78 -9.24 17.02
N GLY A 12 -14.41 -10.40 17.22
CA GLY A 12 -14.30 -11.55 16.31
C GLY A 12 -14.84 -11.26 14.89
N LEU A 13 -15.97 -10.56 14.79
CA LEU A 13 -16.54 -10.11 13.51
C LEU A 13 -15.70 -9.00 12.85
N TRP A 14 -15.12 -8.10 13.65
CA TRP A 14 -14.25 -7.02 13.18
C TRP A 14 -12.92 -7.57 12.61
N LEU A 15 -12.31 -8.52 13.33
CA LEU A 15 -11.06 -9.18 12.95
C LEU A 15 -11.22 -10.07 11.71
N SER A 16 -12.31 -10.86 11.64
CA SER A 16 -12.59 -11.76 10.51
C SER A 16 -12.91 -11.04 9.20
N GLY A 17 -13.48 -9.84 9.25
CA GLY A 17 -13.89 -9.08 8.06
C GLY A 17 -12.91 -8.00 7.57
N ARG A 18 -12.26 -7.25 8.47
CA ARG A 18 -11.45 -6.06 8.08
C ARG A 18 -9.94 -6.27 8.16
N ALA A 19 -9.44 -6.88 9.23
CA ALA A 19 -8.00 -7.02 9.44
C ALA A 19 -7.39 -8.23 8.71
N LEU A 20 -8.13 -9.33 8.61
CA LEU A 20 -7.64 -10.57 8.00
C LEU A 20 -7.71 -10.58 6.46
N ARG A 21 -8.43 -9.63 5.85
CA ARG A 21 -8.51 -9.50 4.39
C ARG A 21 -7.16 -9.24 3.73
N PHE A 22 -6.18 -8.74 4.49
CA PHE A 22 -4.82 -8.52 4.01
C PHE A 22 -4.01 -9.82 3.88
N TYR A 23 -4.51 -10.95 4.39
CA TYR A 23 -3.77 -12.23 4.42
C TYR A 23 -4.48 -13.35 3.65
N LEU A 24 -5.04 -13.03 2.48
CA LEU A 24 -5.80 -13.97 1.67
C LEU A 24 -4.90 -14.83 0.77
N HIS A 25 -4.99 -16.16 0.93
CA HIS A 25 -4.43 -17.18 0.04
C HIS A 25 -5.59 -17.96 -0.62
N ASP A 26 -5.48 -18.25 -1.91
CA ASP A 26 -6.44 -19.11 -2.65
C ASP A 26 -5.95 -20.57 -2.61
N SER A 27 -6.26 -21.30 -1.53
CA SER A 27 -6.04 -22.75 -1.46
C SER A 27 -7.36 -23.53 -1.50
N LYS A 28 -7.34 -24.63 -2.26
CA LYS A 28 -8.46 -25.56 -2.48
C LYS A 28 -8.78 -26.47 -1.29
N GLU A 29 -8.12 -26.30 -0.15
CA GLU A 29 -8.27 -27.17 1.02
C GLU A 29 -8.91 -26.42 2.21
N LYS A 30 -9.88 -27.07 2.87
CA LYS A 30 -10.73 -26.49 3.92
C LYS A 30 -9.98 -26.14 5.22
N ASP A 31 -8.80 -26.69 5.44
CA ASP A 31 -8.00 -26.52 6.68
C ASP A 31 -7.05 -25.31 6.62
N ASP A 32 -6.55 -24.96 5.43
CA ASP A 32 -5.66 -23.80 5.20
C ASP A 32 -6.37 -22.45 5.32
N ASN A 33 -7.70 -22.45 5.32
CA ASN A 33 -8.51 -21.25 5.53
C ASN A 33 -8.83 -20.96 7.00
N SER A 34 -8.28 -21.76 7.93
CA SER A 34 -8.48 -21.55 9.36
C SER A 34 -7.90 -20.20 9.81
N LEU A 35 -8.61 -19.53 10.72
CA LEU A 35 -8.18 -18.27 11.34
C LEU A 35 -6.76 -18.39 11.92
N GLU A 36 -6.47 -19.53 12.56
CA GLU A 36 -5.16 -19.82 13.14
C GLU A 36 -4.04 -19.78 12.09
N PHE A 37 -4.25 -20.36 10.91
CA PHE A 37 -3.26 -20.36 9.83
C PHE A 37 -2.97 -18.93 9.33
N LYS A 38 -4.02 -18.15 9.07
CA LYS A 38 -3.87 -16.75 8.63
C LYS A 38 -3.15 -15.89 9.67
N LEU A 39 -3.40 -16.14 10.95
CA LEU A 39 -2.69 -15.48 12.04
C LEU A 39 -1.21 -15.88 12.09
N LYS A 40 -0.86 -17.14 11.80
CA LYS A 40 0.53 -17.57 11.72
C LYS A 40 1.28 -16.89 10.57
N GLU A 41 0.65 -16.77 9.40
CA GLU A 41 1.24 -16.06 8.25
C GLU A 41 1.44 -14.56 8.55
N MET A 42 0.44 -13.90 9.14
CA MET A 42 0.57 -12.53 9.62
C MET A 42 1.71 -12.38 10.62
N GLN A 43 1.75 -13.23 11.65
CA GLN A 43 2.79 -13.16 12.68
C GLN A 43 4.18 -13.35 12.09
N LYS A 44 4.33 -14.30 11.16
CA LYS A 44 5.58 -14.51 10.44
C LYS A 44 5.99 -13.28 9.62
N PHE A 45 5.06 -12.67 8.88
CA PHE A 45 5.32 -11.47 8.09
C PHE A 45 5.81 -10.30 8.95
N PHE A 46 5.19 -10.10 10.11
CA PHE A 46 5.52 -9.04 11.06
C PHE A 46 6.70 -9.37 12.00
N GLY A 47 7.33 -10.54 11.86
CA GLY A 47 8.43 -10.97 12.75
C GLY A 47 8.01 -11.23 14.20
N LEU A 48 6.74 -11.58 14.42
CA LEU A 48 6.13 -11.83 15.73
C LEU A 48 6.21 -13.32 16.09
N PRO A 49 6.07 -13.69 17.38
CA PRO A 49 5.94 -15.09 17.78
C PRO A 49 4.77 -15.79 17.08
N ILE A 50 5.08 -16.85 16.32
CA ILE A 50 4.14 -17.61 15.49
C ILE A 50 3.33 -18.56 16.37
N THR A 51 2.24 -18.05 16.94
CA THR A 51 1.35 -18.77 17.86
C THR A 51 0.01 -19.14 17.22
N GLY A 52 -0.38 -18.46 16.14
CA GLY A 52 -1.71 -18.56 15.54
C GLY A 52 -2.82 -18.01 16.44
N ARG A 53 -2.47 -17.27 17.49
CA ARG A 53 -3.41 -16.72 18.48
C ARG A 53 -3.37 -15.21 18.50
N LEU A 54 -4.54 -14.62 18.74
CA LEU A 54 -4.66 -13.20 19.03
C LEU A 54 -4.26 -12.90 20.47
N ASN A 55 -3.61 -11.76 20.65
CA ASN A 55 -3.42 -11.13 21.94
C ASN A 55 -3.53 -9.60 21.76
N SER A 56 -3.53 -8.85 22.86
CA SER A 56 -3.68 -7.38 22.81
C SER A 56 -2.65 -6.71 21.89
N HIS A 57 -1.39 -7.16 21.92
CA HIS A 57 -0.34 -6.62 21.07
C HIS A 57 -0.56 -6.89 19.58
N ILE A 58 -1.04 -8.09 19.21
CA ILE A 58 -1.40 -8.40 17.81
C ILE A 58 -2.57 -7.51 17.35
N ILE A 59 -3.56 -7.30 18.21
CA ILE A 59 -4.73 -6.46 17.90
C ILE A 59 -4.29 -5.00 17.69
N GLU A 60 -3.40 -4.48 18.53
CA GLU A 60 -2.82 -3.13 18.35
C GLU A 60 -2.13 -2.98 16.99
N ILE A 61 -1.37 -3.99 16.55
CA ILE A 61 -0.73 -3.97 15.22
C ILE A 61 -1.78 -3.98 14.11
N MET A 62 -2.83 -4.81 14.24
CA MET A 62 -3.91 -4.90 13.27
C MET A 62 -4.75 -3.63 13.13
N GLN A 63 -4.78 -2.78 14.17
CA GLN A 63 -5.51 -1.51 14.18
C GLN A 63 -4.68 -0.33 13.68
N LYS A 64 -3.39 -0.51 13.40
CA LYS A 64 -2.56 0.56 12.86
C LYS A 64 -3.01 0.90 11.44
N PRO A 65 -3.12 2.21 11.09
CA PRO A 65 -3.31 2.63 9.72
C PRO A 65 -2.23 2.02 8.80
N ARG A 66 -2.62 1.60 7.60
CA ARG A 66 -1.80 0.79 6.70
C ARG A 66 -2.27 0.88 5.25
N CYS A 67 -1.47 0.30 4.36
CA CYS A 67 -1.86 0.05 2.97
C CYS A 67 -2.97 -1.02 2.90
N GLY A 68 -3.87 -0.84 1.93
CA GLY A 68 -5.00 -1.71 1.62
C GLY A 68 -4.64 -2.94 0.78
N VAL A 69 -3.45 -3.00 0.21
CA VAL A 69 -2.97 -4.14 -0.60
C VAL A 69 -2.73 -5.35 0.33
N PRO A 70 -3.09 -6.59 -0.08
CA PRO A 70 -2.79 -7.77 0.72
C PRO A 70 -1.29 -8.04 0.88
N ASP A 71 -0.86 -8.44 2.09
CA ASP A 71 0.54 -8.74 2.45
C ASP A 71 1.07 -10.02 1.80
N VAL A 72 0.17 -11.01 1.67
CA VAL A 72 0.46 -12.32 1.07
C VAL A 72 -0.40 -12.50 -0.17
N ALA A 73 -0.20 -11.65 -1.17
CA ALA A 73 -0.73 -11.91 -2.49
C ALA A 73 0.27 -12.74 -3.31
N GLU A 74 0.05 -14.06 -3.42
CA GLU A 74 0.17 -14.63 -4.77
C GLU A 74 -1.07 -14.14 -5.52
N TYR A 75 -0.92 -13.13 -6.37
CA TYR A 75 -1.94 -12.86 -7.40
C TYR A 75 -1.96 -14.07 -8.35
N SER A 76 -2.64 -15.14 -7.96
CA SER A 76 -2.71 -16.45 -8.62
C SER A 76 -3.49 -16.47 -9.94
N LEU A 77 -3.47 -15.36 -10.69
CA LEU A 77 -4.02 -15.26 -12.04
C LEU A 77 -3.01 -14.76 -13.08
N PHE A 78 -1.79 -14.37 -12.69
CA PHE A 78 -0.80 -13.88 -13.66
C PHE A 78 0.61 -14.45 -13.41
N PRO A 79 1.26 -15.06 -14.43
CA PRO A 79 2.58 -15.63 -14.28
C PRO A 79 3.64 -14.52 -14.10
N LYS A 80 4.41 -14.61 -13.01
CA LYS A 80 5.75 -14.01 -12.77
C LYS A 80 5.92 -12.51 -13.12
N ARG A 81 6.06 -11.69 -12.05
CA ARG A 81 6.71 -10.35 -12.04
C ARG A 81 6.11 -9.33 -13.02
N GLN A 82 4.89 -8.88 -12.71
CA GLN A 82 4.27 -7.73 -13.37
C GLN A 82 5.16 -6.49 -13.21
N LYS A 83 5.70 -6.02 -14.32
CA LYS A 83 6.56 -4.84 -14.40
C LYS A 83 6.28 -4.08 -15.69
N TRP A 84 6.50 -2.78 -15.69
CA TRP A 84 6.45 -2.01 -16.92
C TRP A 84 7.59 -2.41 -17.86
N THR A 85 7.26 -2.68 -19.11
CA THR A 85 8.25 -3.00 -20.16
C THR A 85 8.75 -1.75 -20.89
N SER A 86 7.93 -0.70 -20.92
CA SER A 86 8.32 0.61 -21.43
C SER A 86 9.30 1.30 -20.46
N ARG A 87 10.27 2.03 -21.01
CA ARG A 87 11.16 2.91 -20.21
C ARG A 87 10.46 4.18 -19.75
N ILE A 88 9.39 4.59 -20.43
CA ILE A 88 8.60 5.76 -20.06
C ILE A 88 7.27 5.24 -19.55
N VAL A 89 6.98 5.55 -18.28
CA VAL A 89 5.70 5.28 -17.64
C VAL A 89 5.00 6.63 -17.47
N THR A 90 3.79 6.73 -18.01
CA THR A 90 2.97 7.93 -17.92
C THR A 90 2.10 7.90 -16.68
N TYR A 91 1.86 9.05 -16.07
CA TYR A 91 0.92 9.15 -14.96
C TYR A 91 0.00 10.36 -15.09
N ARG A 92 -1.20 10.25 -14.51
CA ARG A 92 -2.19 11.32 -14.47
C ARG A 92 -2.85 11.38 -13.11
N ILE A 93 -3.00 12.58 -12.57
CA ILE A 93 -3.76 12.83 -11.34
C ILE A 93 -5.19 13.18 -11.76
N LEU A 94 -6.15 12.37 -11.32
CA LEU A 94 -7.58 12.45 -11.67
C LEU A 94 -8.37 13.36 -10.73
N SER A 95 -8.09 13.26 -9.44
CA SER A 95 -8.75 14.02 -8.40
C SER A 95 -7.75 14.46 -7.33
N TYR A 96 -8.17 15.39 -6.48
CA TYR A 96 -7.34 16.00 -5.44
C TYR A 96 -8.09 15.97 -4.09
N THR A 97 -7.35 15.86 -2.99
CA THR A 97 -7.87 16.14 -1.65
C THR A 97 -8.09 17.64 -1.45
N SER A 98 -8.99 18.00 -0.53
CA SER A 98 -9.18 19.37 -0.05
C SER A 98 -8.14 19.82 0.97
N ASP A 99 -7.40 18.87 1.57
CA ASP A 99 -6.46 19.15 2.67
C ASP A 99 -5.16 19.81 2.17
N LEU A 100 -4.82 19.57 0.89
CA LEU A 100 -3.63 20.07 0.23
C LEU A 100 -4.01 20.78 -1.07
N THR A 101 -3.30 21.86 -1.40
CA THR A 101 -3.51 22.51 -2.69
C THR A 101 -3.12 21.58 -3.84
N PRO A 102 -3.76 21.68 -5.03
CA PRO A 102 -3.38 20.85 -6.17
C PRO A 102 -1.90 20.94 -6.54
N ALA A 103 -1.28 22.11 -6.38
CA ALA A 103 0.14 22.30 -6.62
C ALA A 103 1.02 21.48 -5.66
N VAL A 104 0.64 21.36 -4.39
CA VAL A 104 1.37 20.55 -3.40
C VAL A 104 1.22 19.06 -3.70
N VAL A 105 0.01 18.60 -4.02
CA VAL A 105 -0.24 17.21 -4.45
C VAL A 105 0.62 16.88 -5.69
N ASP A 106 0.62 17.76 -6.69
CA ASP A 106 1.41 17.60 -7.91
C ASP A 106 2.91 17.46 -7.62
N GLN A 107 3.43 18.30 -6.72
CA GLN A 107 4.84 18.27 -6.30
C GLN A 107 5.19 17.00 -5.53
N ILE A 108 4.32 16.55 -4.63
CA ILE A 108 4.53 15.34 -3.83
C ILE A 108 4.54 14.10 -4.72
N VAL A 109 3.57 13.97 -5.63
CA VAL A 109 3.53 12.84 -6.59
C VAL A 109 4.78 12.82 -7.47
N ALA A 110 5.20 13.98 -7.99
CA ALA A 110 6.43 14.07 -8.77
C ALA A 110 7.67 13.70 -7.94
N LYS A 111 7.71 14.10 -6.67
CA LYS A 111 8.80 13.76 -5.74
C LYS A 111 8.83 12.26 -5.43
N ALA A 112 7.68 11.61 -5.22
CA ALA A 112 7.58 10.17 -5.02
C ALA A 112 8.11 9.39 -6.23
N PHE A 113 7.71 9.76 -7.45
CA PHE A 113 8.30 9.18 -8.68
C PHE A 113 9.80 9.46 -8.82
N SER A 114 10.26 10.64 -8.41
CA SER A 114 11.70 10.95 -8.38
C SER A 114 12.47 10.05 -7.41
N MET A 115 11.88 9.65 -6.28
CA MET A 115 12.50 8.72 -5.35
C MET A 115 12.79 7.38 -6.01
N TRP A 116 11.83 6.82 -6.74
CA TRP A 116 12.03 5.57 -7.47
C TRP A 116 12.98 5.72 -8.66
N SER A 117 12.74 6.68 -9.55
CA SER A 117 13.54 6.87 -10.79
C SER A 117 15.02 7.20 -10.56
N ARG A 118 15.43 7.60 -9.34
CA ARG A 118 16.85 7.73 -8.98
C ARG A 118 17.59 6.40 -8.91
N HIS A 119 16.89 5.27 -8.76
CA HIS A 119 17.50 3.96 -8.54
C HIS A 119 17.27 2.95 -9.69
N ILE A 120 16.41 3.29 -10.65
CA ILE A 120 16.01 2.43 -11.78
C ILE A 120 15.96 3.19 -13.11
N PRO A 121 16.03 2.52 -14.26
CA PRO A 121 16.05 3.17 -15.58
C PRO A 121 14.68 3.64 -16.11
N LEU A 122 13.66 3.74 -15.26
CA LEU A 122 12.35 4.25 -15.67
C LEU A 122 12.31 5.76 -15.59
N ARG A 123 11.56 6.36 -16.53
CA ARG A 123 11.24 7.79 -16.56
C ARG A 123 9.75 7.96 -16.42
N PHE A 124 9.35 8.87 -15.54
CA PHE A 124 7.95 9.17 -15.29
C PHE A 124 7.53 10.45 -15.99
N LYS A 125 6.46 10.39 -16.78
CA LYS A 125 5.95 11.53 -17.53
C LYS A 125 4.51 11.82 -17.15
N ARG A 126 4.27 12.99 -16.58
CA ARG A 126 2.90 13.44 -16.33
C ARG A 126 2.19 13.76 -17.63
N VAL A 127 0.97 13.25 -17.78
CA VAL A 127 0.01 13.67 -18.82
C VAL A 127 -1.19 14.32 -18.16
N ARG A 128 -1.82 15.28 -18.86
CA ARG A 128 -2.97 16.06 -18.33
C ARG A 128 -4.32 15.62 -18.89
N ILE A 129 -4.30 14.98 -20.06
CA ILE A 129 -5.49 14.61 -20.83
C ILE A 129 -5.31 13.16 -21.28
N GLY A 130 -6.44 12.43 -21.37
CA GLY A 130 -6.45 11.03 -21.80
C GLY A 130 -6.08 10.06 -20.69
N THR A 131 -5.88 8.81 -21.07
CA THR A 131 -5.50 7.71 -20.17
C THR A 131 -3.98 7.64 -20.07
N ALA A 132 -3.47 7.39 -18.86
CA ALA A 132 -2.06 7.18 -18.56
C ALA A 132 -1.84 5.71 -18.12
N ASP A 133 -0.58 5.31 -17.97
CA ASP A 133 -0.24 3.99 -17.42
C ASP A 133 -0.57 3.89 -15.92
N ILE A 134 -0.49 5.01 -15.20
CA ILE A 134 -0.81 5.11 -13.77
C ILE A 134 -1.80 6.26 -13.56
N MET A 135 -3.03 5.94 -13.20
CA MET A 135 -4.05 6.91 -12.82
C MET A 135 -4.08 7.05 -11.29
N ILE A 136 -3.97 8.28 -10.81
CA ILE A 136 -3.87 8.60 -9.38
C ILE A 136 -5.12 9.35 -8.95
N GLY A 137 -5.82 8.85 -7.94
CA GLY A 137 -7.09 9.44 -7.50
C GLY A 137 -7.28 9.42 -5.99
N PHE A 138 -8.00 10.42 -5.49
CA PHE A 138 -8.60 10.45 -4.15
C PHE A 138 -10.08 10.11 -4.23
N ALA A 139 -10.54 9.16 -3.43
CA ALA A 139 -11.92 8.69 -3.43
C ALA A 139 -12.40 8.29 -2.03
N ARG A 140 -13.71 8.04 -1.86
CA ARG A 140 -14.33 7.63 -0.58
C ARG A 140 -15.13 6.35 -0.78
N GLY A 141 -15.17 5.50 0.23
CA GLY A 141 -16.01 4.30 0.22
C GLY A 141 -15.83 3.47 -1.06
N ALA A 142 -16.94 3.00 -1.64
CA ALA A 142 -16.92 2.33 -2.94
C ALA A 142 -16.67 3.34 -4.08
N HIS A 143 -15.63 3.10 -4.88
CA HIS A 143 -15.12 4.10 -5.82
C HIS A 143 -14.73 3.55 -7.20
N GLY A 144 -15.44 2.52 -7.67
CA GLY A 144 -15.29 2.02 -9.06
C GLY A 144 -14.31 0.87 -9.22
N ASP A 145 -13.72 0.38 -8.13
CA ASP A 145 -13.01 -0.89 -8.06
C ASP A 145 -13.66 -1.83 -7.01
N PHE A 146 -13.04 -2.98 -6.77
CA PHE A 146 -13.53 -3.99 -5.82
C PHE A 146 -13.01 -3.80 -4.38
N LEU A 147 -12.33 -2.68 -4.09
CA LEU A 147 -11.63 -2.42 -2.84
C LEU A 147 -12.15 -1.11 -2.21
N PRO A 148 -13.36 -1.09 -1.62
CA PRO A 148 -13.89 0.12 -1.02
C PRO A 148 -13.04 0.59 0.17
N PHE A 149 -12.85 1.90 0.29
CA PHE A 149 -12.26 2.52 1.47
C PHE A 149 -13.18 2.48 2.68
N ASP A 150 -12.62 2.58 3.88
CA ASP A 150 -13.31 2.24 5.13
C ASP A 150 -13.59 3.42 6.07
N GLY A 151 -13.34 4.65 5.59
CA GLY A 151 -13.44 5.88 6.35
C GLY A 151 -12.13 6.17 7.08
N PRO A 152 -12.12 7.11 8.03
CA PRO A 152 -10.87 7.53 8.68
C PRO A 152 -10.15 6.40 9.42
N GLY A 153 -8.83 6.30 9.24
CA GLY A 153 -7.95 5.31 9.82
C GLY A 153 -7.95 3.97 9.06
N ASN A 154 -7.28 2.96 9.63
CA ASN A 154 -7.13 1.62 9.04
C ASN A 154 -6.54 1.61 7.61
N THR A 155 -7.33 1.84 6.56
CA THR A 155 -6.87 1.75 5.15
C THR A 155 -6.65 3.12 4.57
N LEU A 156 -5.40 3.49 4.42
CA LEU A 156 -5.03 4.83 3.97
C LEU A 156 -5.14 4.98 2.44
N ALA A 157 -4.76 3.94 1.73
CA ALA A 157 -4.61 3.93 0.28
C ALA A 157 -4.45 2.49 -0.22
N HIS A 158 -4.58 2.28 -1.52
CA HIS A 158 -4.16 1.07 -2.21
C HIS A 158 -3.71 1.36 -3.62
N ALA A 159 -2.99 0.42 -4.21
CA ALA A 159 -2.61 0.47 -5.61
C ALA A 159 -2.64 -0.91 -6.26
N PHE A 160 -2.57 -0.92 -7.58
CA PHE A 160 -2.59 -2.13 -8.38
C PHE A 160 -1.23 -2.35 -9.03
N ALA A 161 -0.83 -3.61 -9.15
CA ALA A 161 0.39 -3.98 -9.85
C ALA A 161 0.33 -3.57 -11.35
N PRO A 162 1.48 -3.42 -12.02
CA PRO A 162 1.56 -3.02 -13.43
C PRO A 162 0.69 -3.87 -14.36
N GLY A 163 -0.14 -3.23 -15.19
CA GLY A 163 -1.02 -3.96 -16.10
C GLY A 163 -1.98 -3.05 -16.87
N PRO A 164 -2.86 -3.63 -17.70
CA PRO A 164 -3.90 -2.89 -18.39
C PRO A 164 -5.07 -2.53 -17.44
N GLY A 165 -5.91 -1.57 -17.85
CA GLY A 165 -7.12 -1.21 -17.11
C GLY A 165 -6.77 -0.49 -15.80
N LEU A 166 -7.17 -1.07 -14.66
CA LEU A 166 -6.80 -0.57 -13.32
C LEU A 166 -5.34 -0.87 -12.96
N GLY A 167 -4.63 -1.70 -13.74
CA GLY A 167 -3.25 -2.05 -13.45
C GLY A 167 -2.35 -0.81 -13.43
N GLY A 168 -1.61 -0.63 -12.34
CA GLY A 168 -0.78 0.55 -12.11
C GLY A 168 -1.47 1.69 -11.35
N ASP A 169 -2.80 1.71 -11.27
CA ASP A 169 -3.52 2.82 -10.62
C ASP A 169 -3.27 2.84 -9.11
N ALA A 170 -3.33 4.04 -8.54
CA ALA A 170 -3.17 4.27 -7.10
C ALA A 170 -4.29 5.16 -6.56
N HIS A 171 -4.99 4.68 -5.54
CA HIS A 171 -6.11 5.34 -4.91
C HIS A 171 -5.79 5.69 -3.46
N PHE A 172 -6.19 6.88 -3.03
CA PHE A 172 -5.98 7.42 -1.69
C PHE A 172 -7.32 7.71 -1.03
N ASP A 173 -7.51 7.28 0.22
CA ASP A 173 -8.77 7.51 0.93
C ASP A 173 -8.93 9.00 1.25
N LYS A 174 -9.97 9.62 0.68
CA LYS A 174 -10.31 11.03 0.86
C LYS A 174 -11.01 11.31 2.20
N ASP A 175 -11.25 10.30 3.03
CA ASP A 175 -11.68 10.47 4.41
C ASP A 175 -10.49 10.62 5.39
N GLU A 176 -9.25 10.41 4.93
CA GLU A 176 -8.04 10.72 5.70
C GLU A 176 -7.68 12.19 5.69
N LEU A 177 -7.01 12.65 6.76
CA LEU A 177 -6.41 13.98 6.82
C LEU A 177 -5.01 13.95 6.19
N TRP A 178 -4.91 14.37 4.92
CA TRP A 178 -3.63 14.37 4.20
C TRP A 178 -2.77 15.60 4.52
N THR A 179 -1.49 15.39 4.77
CA THR A 179 -0.51 16.45 5.01
C THR A 179 0.71 16.29 4.10
N ASP A 180 1.49 17.35 3.96
CA ASP A 180 2.80 17.32 3.30
C ASP A 180 3.93 16.80 4.22
N GLY A 181 3.58 16.30 5.41
CA GLY A 181 4.52 15.83 6.44
C GLY A 181 4.97 16.90 7.44
N SER A 182 4.49 18.15 7.31
CA SER A 182 4.81 19.25 8.23
C SER A 182 3.88 19.36 9.45
N GLY A 183 2.74 18.65 9.43
CA GLY A 183 1.71 18.75 10.46
C GLY A 183 1.10 17.40 10.85
N LEU A 184 0.12 17.46 11.77
CA LEU A 184 -0.63 16.28 12.22
C LEU A 184 -1.50 15.74 11.09
N GLY A 185 -1.36 14.44 10.81
CA GLY A 185 -2.13 13.72 9.79
C GLY A 185 -1.26 12.71 9.04
N VAL A 186 -1.77 12.22 7.92
CA VAL A 186 -1.11 11.22 7.08
C VAL A 186 -0.20 11.92 6.09
N ASN A 187 1.09 11.63 6.15
CA ASN A 187 2.11 12.19 5.27
C ASN A 187 1.93 11.62 3.86
N PHE A 188 1.39 12.45 2.97
CA PHE A 188 1.07 12.06 1.60
C PHE A 188 2.31 11.66 0.81
N LEU A 189 3.50 12.20 1.09
CA LEU A 189 4.73 11.79 0.41
C LEU A 189 5.12 10.35 0.75
N TYR A 190 4.99 9.96 2.02
CA TYR A 190 5.27 8.59 2.45
C TYR A 190 4.31 7.62 1.77
N THR A 191 3.00 7.86 1.93
CA THR A 191 1.96 6.98 1.39
C THR A 191 2.00 6.92 -0.13
N ALA A 192 2.17 8.06 -0.82
CA ALA A 192 2.28 8.05 -2.28
C ALA A 192 3.53 7.30 -2.76
N THR A 193 4.65 7.39 -2.04
CA THR A 193 5.85 6.62 -2.41
C THR A 193 5.62 5.12 -2.24
N HIS A 194 4.93 4.70 -1.18
CA HIS A 194 4.52 3.32 -0.94
C HIS A 194 3.61 2.79 -2.07
N GLU A 195 2.48 3.44 -2.31
CA GLU A 195 1.52 2.99 -3.33
C GLU A 195 2.10 2.99 -4.75
N LEU A 196 2.97 3.96 -5.05
CA LEU A 196 3.68 3.95 -6.32
C LEU A 196 4.73 2.84 -6.40
N GLY A 197 5.23 2.30 -5.29
CA GLY A 197 6.02 1.07 -5.28
C GLY A 197 5.21 -0.14 -5.78
N HIS A 198 3.97 -0.29 -5.32
CA HIS A 198 3.03 -1.29 -5.86
C HIS A 198 2.70 -1.05 -7.33
N SER A 199 2.48 0.21 -7.71
CA SER A 199 2.27 0.61 -9.12
C SER A 199 3.47 0.29 -10.02
N LEU A 200 4.64 0.01 -9.44
CA LEU A 200 5.85 -0.43 -10.12
C LEU A 200 6.12 -1.93 -9.97
N GLY A 201 5.27 -2.67 -9.25
CA GLY A 201 5.33 -4.12 -9.12
C GLY A 201 6.02 -4.63 -7.85
N LEU A 202 6.30 -3.76 -6.87
CA LEU A 202 6.76 -4.20 -5.55
C LEU A 202 5.61 -4.77 -4.73
N GLY A 203 5.90 -5.81 -3.95
CA GLY A 203 5.04 -6.23 -2.85
C GLY A 203 5.43 -5.50 -1.56
N HIS A 204 4.72 -5.81 -0.47
CA HIS A 204 5.12 -5.33 0.84
C HIS A 204 6.45 -5.92 1.29
N SER A 205 7.20 -5.13 2.06
CA SER A 205 8.40 -5.56 2.76
C SER A 205 8.08 -5.96 4.20
N SER A 206 8.82 -6.94 4.72
CA SER A 206 8.82 -7.28 6.15
C SER A 206 9.85 -6.46 6.95
N ASP A 207 10.71 -5.64 6.31
CA ASP A 207 11.61 -4.73 7.01
C ASP A 207 10.81 -3.51 7.48
N PRO A 208 10.66 -3.28 8.80
CA PRO A 208 9.88 -2.15 9.32
C PRO A 208 10.44 -0.78 8.93
N ARG A 209 11.67 -0.69 8.42
CA ARG A 209 12.30 0.55 7.94
C ARG A 209 12.05 0.82 6.46
N ALA A 210 11.57 -0.15 5.69
CA ALA A 210 11.27 -0.01 4.28
C ALA A 210 10.04 0.86 4.07
N VAL A 211 10.02 1.68 3.01
CA VAL A 211 8.79 2.41 2.64
C VAL A 211 7.69 1.42 2.30
N MET A 212 8.02 0.27 1.70
CA MET A 212 7.08 -0.79 1.36
C MET A 212 6.60 -1.60 2.57
N TYR A 213 6.97 -1.25 3.81
CA TYR A 213 6.36 -1.83 4.99
C TYR A 213 4.89 -1.42 5.08
N PRO A 214 3.94 -2.34 5.31
CA PRO A 214 2.52 -2.08 5.09
C PRO A 214 1.91 -1.12 6.11
N THR A 215 2.38 -1.11 7.35
CA THR A 215 1.79 -0.25 8.39
C THR A 215 2.44 1.12 8.36
N TYR A 216 1.60 2.15 8.38
CA TYR A 216 2.02 3.54 8.38
C TYR A 216 2.83 3.88 9.63
N ARG A 217 3.91 4.64 9.43
CA ARG A 217 4.79 5.12 10.50
C ARG A 217 4.77 6.65 10.53
N THR A 218 4.48 7.21 11.70
CA THR A 218 4.45 8.65 11.94
C THR A 218 5.84 9.26 12.16
N GLU A 219 6.84 8.42 12.43
CA GLU A 219 8.17 8.86 12.83
C GLU A 219 9.06 9.05 11.59
N ASP A 220 9.61 10.26 11.45
CA ASP A 220 10.71 10.64 10.55
C ASP A 220 10.33 11.28 9.19
N SER A 221 9.45 12.29 9.21
CA SER A 221 9.13 13.10 8.01
C SER A 221 10.28 13.98 7.52
N GLN A 222 11.27 14.30 8.37
CA GLN A 222 12.36 15.22 8.01
C GLN A 222 13.49 14.55 7.21
N SER A 223 13.59 13.21 7.23
CA SER A 223 14.65 12.46 6.53
C SER A 223 14.14 11.33 5.62
N PHE A 224 12.87 11.37 5.23
CA PHE A 224 12.22 10.32 4.43
C PHE A 224 13.02 9.92 3.17
N ARG A 225 13.43 8.65 3.14
CA ARG A 225 14.26 8.03 2.10
C ARG A 225 13.85 6.57 1.90
N LEU A 226 14.13 6.04 0.71
CA LEU A 226 13.98 4.61 0.44
C LEU A 226 15.01 3.83 1.27
N ALA A 227 14.59 2.73 1.89
CA ALA A 227 15.50 1.81 2.55
C ALA A 227 16.24 0.96 1.51
N GLN A 228 17.30 0.28 1.97
CA GLN A 228 18.07 -0.60 1.12
C GLN A 228 17.23 -1.74 0.54
N ASP A 229 16.29 -2.28 1.33
CA ASP A 229 15.37 -3.34 0.87
C ASP A 229 14.47 -2.87 -0.29
N ASP A 230 13.95 -1.64 -0.21
CA ASP A 230 13.16 -1.04 -1.29
C ASP A 230 13.98 -0.90 -2.59
N ILE A 231 15.22 -0.41 -2.45
CA ILE A 231 16.14 -0.20 -3.58
C ILE A 231 16.51 -1.54 -4.24
N GLU A 232 16.83 -2.56 -3.46
CA GLU A 232 17.15 -3.88 -3.98
C GLU A 232 15.94 -4.55 -4.62
N GLY A 233 14.76 -4.42 -4.00
CA GLY A 233 13.50 -4.92 -4.54
C GLY A 233 13.21 -4.34 -5.92
N ILE A 234 13.29 -3.02 -6.06
CA ILE A 234 12.97 -2.36 -7.33
C ILE A 234 14.03 -2.61 -8.40
N GLN A 235 15.31 -2.72 -8.01
CA GLN A 235 16.39 -3.06 -8.94
C GLN A 235 16.35 -4.51 -9.41
N LYS A 236 15.82 -5.45 -8.61
CA LYS A 236 15.56 -6.83 -9.06
C LYS A 236 14.52 -6.88 -10.19
N LEU A 237 13.61 -5.90 -10.27
CA LEU A 237 12.61 -5.81 -11.33
C LEU A 237 13.15 -5.09 -12.58
N TYR A 238 13.81 -3.95 -12.40
CA TYR A 238 14.14 -3.03 -13.49
C TYR A 238 15.64 -2.92 -13.81
N GLY A 239 16.51 -3.54 -13.02
CA GLY A 239 17.95 -3.30 -13.05
C GLY A 239 18.33 -1.97 -12.39
N ASN A 240 19.63 -1.71 -12.27
CA ASN A 240 20.15 -0.46 -11.75
C ASN A 240 20.47 0.54 -12.88
N ILE A 241 20.65 1.81 -12.53
CA ILE A 241 20.95 2.89 -13.48
C ILE A 241 22.32 2.76 -14.17
N TYR A 242 23.23 1.93 -13.63
CA TYR A 242 24.61 1.76 -14.10
C TYR A 242 24.83 0.48 -14.93
N GLY A 243 23.83 -0.39 -15.03
CA GLY A 243 23.91 -1.73 -15.62
C GLY A 243 23.43 -1.80 -17.07
N PHE A 244 23.24 -0.68 -17.75
CA PHE A 244 22.86 -0.67 -19.15
C PHE A 244 24.07 -0.96 -20.04
N LYS A 245 24.17 -2.22 -20.48
CA LYS A 245 24.65 -2.56 -21.82
C LYS A 245 23.45 -2.87 -22.71
#